data_AF-A0A9D1FE94-F1
#
_entry.id   AF-A0A9D1FE94-F1
#
_cell.length_a   1.000
_cell.length_b   1.000
_cell.length_c   1.000
_cell.angle_alpha   90.00
_cell.angle_beta   90.00
_cell.angle_gamma   90.00
#
_symmetry.space_group_name_H-M   'P 1'
#
loop_
_entity.id
_entity.type
_entity.pdbx_description
1 polymer ?
#
loop_
_entity_poly.entity_id
_entity_poly.type
_entity_poly.pdbx_seq_one_letter_code
_entity_poly.pdbx_strand_id
1 'polypeptide(L)'
;IHAIEAHHGDVEPHTVTACLVQAADAISASRPGARRENIENYVKRLEKLEEVTRSFPGIDSCYAIQAGREIRVMVKPDEVSEDQMVLLARDIAKKIENELTYPGQIKVHVLRETKAVEYAK
;
A
#
# COMPACT_ATOMS: atom_id res chain seq x y z
N ILE A 1 -18.44 -20.09 23.42
CA ILE A 1 -17.93 -20.49 22.09
C ILE A 1 -18.79 -19.86 20.99
N HIS A 2 -20.09 -20.18 20.88
CA HIS A 2 -21.02 -19.58 19.89
C HIS A 2 -21.00 -18.04 19.84
N ALA A 3 -21.04 -17.34 20.97
CA ALA A 3 -21.01 -15.86 20.97
C ALA A 3 -19.72 -15.24 20.38
N ILE A 4 -18.59 -15.96 20.47
CA ILE A 4 -17.32 -15.54 19.86
C ILE A 4 -17.35 -15.83 18.35
N GLU A 5 -17.89 -16.95 17.93
CA GLU A 5 -18.01 -17.29 16.51
C GLU A 5 -19.00 -16.35 15.79
N ALA A 6 -20.10 -16.00 16.44
CA ALA A 6 -21.14 -15.14 15.86
C ALA A 6 -20.76 -13.65 15.85
N HIS A 7 -19.74 -13.18 16.58
CA HIS A 7 -19.54 -11.74 16.81
C HIS A 7 -19.19 -10.92 15.56
N HIS A 8 -18.63 -11.56 14.52
CA HIS A 8 -18.37 -10.95 13.21
C HIS A 8 -19.41 -11.31 12.15
N GLY A 9 -20.47 -12.03 12.53
CA GLY A 9 -21.51 -12.48 11.62
C GLY A 9 -21.15 -13.72 10.79
N ASP A 10 -20.08 -14.45 11.16
CA ASP A 10 -19.67 -15.70 10.50
C ASP A 10 -20.73 -16.81 10.63
N VAL A 11 -21.52 -16.74 11.71
CA VAL A 11 -22.70 -17.58 11.96
C VAL A 11 -23.84 -16.76 12.56
N GLU A 12 -25.08 -17.23 12.42
CA GLU A 12 -26.25 -16.52 12.93
C GLU A 12 -26.28 -16.49 14.48
N PRO A 13 -26.58 -15.33 15.10
CA PRO A 13 -26.64 -15.22 16.55
C PRO A 13 -27.93 -15.86 17.10
N HIS A 14 -27.85 -17.13 17.47
CA HIS A 14 -28.95 -17.87 18.10
C HIS A 14 -29.17 -17.58 19.59
N THR A 15 -28.35 -16.74 20.22
CA THR A 15 -28.44 -16.47 21.66
C THR A 15 -28.42 -14.99 21.96
N VAL A 16 -29.11 -14.59 23.03
CA VAL A 16 -29.10 -13.19 23.53
C VAL A 16 -27.68 -12.73 23.85
N THR A 17 -26.85 -13.63 24.39
CA THR A 17 -25.43 -13.34 24.66
C THR A 17 -24.67 -13.00 23.38
N ALA A 18 -24.90 -13.71 22.27
CA ALA A 18 -24.27 -13.39 20.98
C ALA A 18 -24.67 -11.99 20.48
N CYS A 19 -25.96 -11.64 20.58
CA CYS A 19 -26.45 -10.30 20.22
C CYS A 19 -25.83 -9.20 21.09
N LEU A 20 -25.72 -9.42 22.41
CA LEU A 20 -25.10 -8.47 23.32
C LEU A 20 -23.60 -8.30 23.06
N VAL A 21 -22.88 -9.38 22.73
CA VAL A 21 -21.47 -9.34 22.35
C VAL A 21 -21.27 -8.56 21.05
N GLN A 22 -22.11 -8.77 20.03
CA GLN A 22 -22.08 -7.98 18.80
C GLN A 22 -22.33 -6.50 19.05
N ALA A 23 -23.35 -6.16 19.86
CA ALA A 23 -23.64 -4.78 20.21
C ALA A 23 -22.48 -4.13 20.96
N ALA A 24 -21.86 -4.85 21.90
CA ALA A 24 -20.71 -4.39 22.64
C ALA A 24 -19.49 -4.16 21.73
N ASP A 25 -19.21 -5.07 20.78
CA ASP A 25 -18.14 -4.91 19.78
C ASP A 25 -18.36 -3.63 18.95
N ALA A 26 -19.57 -3.47 18.38
CA ALA A 26 -19.93 -2.33 17.56
C ALA A 26 -19.79 -0.99 18.32
N ILE A 27 -20.26 -0.92 19.56
CA ILE A 27 -20.11 0.27 20.42
C ILE A 27 -18.63 0.54 20.70
N SER A 28 -17.86 -0.51 21.01
CA SER A 28 -16.44 -0.38 21.32
C SER A 28 -15.62 0.12 20.12
N ALA A 29 -15.95 -0.36 18.91
CA ALA A 29 -15.32 -0.02 17.65
C ALA A 29 -15.69 1.38 17.13
N SER A 30 -16.85 1.90 17.53
CA SER A 30 -17.33 3.23 17.16
C SER A 30 -16.61 4.36 17.90
N ARG A 31 -15.80 4.03 18.93
CA ARG A 31 -15.04 5.03 19.69
C ARG A 31 -14.00 5.71 18.77
N PRO A 32 -13.91 7.06 18.79
CA PRO A 32 -12.85 7.77 18.10
C PRO A 32 -11.48 7.26 18.57
N GLY A 33 -10.70 6.65 17.67
CA GLY A 33 -9.40 6.07 18.02
C GLY A 33 -9.34 4.54 17.87
N ALA A 34 -10.44 3.82 18.12
CA ALA A 34 -10.46 2.35 18.20
C ALA A 34 -9.98 1.64 16.92
N ARG A 35 -10.10 2.31 15.77
CA ARG A 35 -9.58 1.85 14.47
C ARG A 35 -8.73 2.92 13.74
N ARG A 36 -8.48 4.08 14.37
CA ARG A 36 -7.73 5.20 13.74
C ARG A 36 -6.24 4.89 13.62
N GLU A 37 -5.68 4.17 14.58
CA GLU A 37 -4.25 3.83 14.61
C GLU A 37 -3.82 3.06 13.34
N ASN A 38 -4.72 2.27 12.74
CA ASN A 38 -4.44 1.53 11.51
C ASN A 38 -4.33 2.42 10.27
N ILE A 39 -5.12 3.49 10.14
CA ILE A 39 -5.13 4.30 8.92
C ILE A 39 -3.88 5.18 8.86
N GLU A 40 -3.51 5.83 9.96
CA GLU A 40 -2.29 6.66 10.00
C GLU A 40 -1.04 5.82 9.77
N ASN A 41 -0.94 4.64 10.40
CA ASN A 41 0.18 3.74 10.18
C ASN A 41 0.22 3.21 8.74
N TYR A 42 -0.94 2.97 8.13
CA TYR A 42 -1.04 2.57 6.73
C TYR A 42 -0.58 3.70 5.79
N VAL A 43 -1.02 4.94 6.01
CA VAL A 43 -0.58 6.10 5.21
C VAL A 43 0.93 6.32 5.36
N LYS A 44 1.44 6.34 6.59
CA LYS A 44 2.89 6.48 6.85
C LYS A 44 3.71 5.39 6.17
N ARG A 45 3.19 4.16 6.08
CA ARG A 45 3.87 3.08 5.36
C ARG A 45 3.94 3.32 3.86
N LEU A 46 2.87 3.82 3.25
CA LEU A 46 2.86 4.16 1.82
C LEU A 46 3.79 5.33 1.53
N GLU A 47 3.73 6.38 2.36
CA GLU A 47 4.63 7.53 2.25
C GLU A 47 6.10 7.12 2.35
N LYS A 48 6.43 6.24 3.30
CA LYS A 48 7.81 5.75 3.44
C LYS A 48 8.25 4.90 2.26
N LEU A 49 7.35 4.09 1.68
CA LEU A 49 7.64 3.31 0.47
C LEU A 49 7.95 4.23 -0.73
N GLU A 50 7.17 5.30 -0.88
CA GLU A 50 7.39 6.32 -1.91
C GLU A 50 8.67 7.12 -1.64
N GLU A 51 8.97 7.48 -0.39
CA GLU A 51 10.18 8.20 -0.01
C GLU A 51 11.46 7.42 -0.33
N VAL A 52 11.51 6.14 0.06
CA VAL A 52 12.64 5.24 -0.26
C VAL A 52 12.84 5.16 -1.76
N THR A 53 11.74 5.05 -2.51
CA THR A 53 11.79 4.97 -3.97
C THR A 53 12.24 6.29 -4.58
N ARG A 54 11.74 7.44 -4.12
CA ARG A 54 12.10 8.77 -4.64
C ARG A 54 13.56 9.16 -4.40
N SER A 55 14.25 8.49 -3.47
CA SER A 55 15.66 8.76 -3.17
C SER A 55 16.64 8.40 -4.30
N PHE A 56 16.21 7.63 -5.30
CA PHE A 56 17.06 7.25 -6.43
C PHE A 56 17.10 8.33 -7.52
N PRO A 57 18.27 8.56 -8.14
CA PRO A 57 18.40 9.53 -9.23
C PRO A 57 17.65 9.09 -10.48
N GLY A 58 17.20 10.06 -11.29
CA GLY A 58 16.50 9.79 -12.56
C GLY A 58 15.00 9.45 -12.42
N ILE A 59 14.47 9.39 -11.20
CA ILE A 59 13.03 9.22 -10.96
C ILE A 59 12.32 10.57 -11.10
N ASP A 60 11.29 10.59 -11.94
CA ASP A 60 10.40 11.74 -12.10
C ASP A 60 9.26 11.70 -11.07
N SER A 61 8.58 10.56 -10.98
CA SER A 61 7.49 10.34 -10.02
C SER A 61 7.40 8.87 -9.60
N CYS A 62 6.89 8.62 -8.39
CA CYS A 62 6.60 7.26 -7.93
C CYS A 62 5.33 7.23 -7.07
N TYR A 63 4.60 6.12 -7.14
CA TYR A 63 3.30 5.96 -6.50
C TYR A 63 3.13 4.54 -5.97
N ALA A 64 2.77 4.41 -4.70
CA ALA A 64 2.38 3.15 -4.11
C ALA A 64 0.91 2.83 -4.45
N ILE A 65 0.67 1.72 -5.14
CA ILE A 65 -0.66 1.28 -5.56
C ILE A 65 -0.98 -0.10 -4.99
N GLN A 66 -2.23 -0.55 -5.17
CA GLN A 66 -2.71 -1.85 -4.66
C GLN A 66 -2.43 -2.06 -3.17
N ALA A 67 -2.73 -1.06 -2.35
CA ALA A 67 -2.48 -1.07 -0.92
C ALA A 67 -1.02 -1.31 -0.53
N GLY A 68 -0.08 -0.76 -1.32
CA GLY A 68 1.35 -0.84 -1.07
C GLY A 68 2.00 -2.15 -1.52
N ARG A 69 1.30 -2.95 -2.33
CA ARG A 69 1.85 -4.18 -2.94
C ARG A 69 2.47 -3.98 -4.32
N GLU A 70 2.26 -2.83 -4.95
CA GLU A 70 2.99 -2.43 -6.15
C GLU A 70 3.48 -0.99 -5.97
N ILE A 71 4.73 -0.72 -6.34
CA ILE A 71 5.27 0.62 -6.48
C ILE A 71 5.50 0.88 -7.97
N ARG A 72 4.86 1.91 -8.50
CA ARG A 72 5.02 2.33 -9.89
C ARG A 72 5.94 3.53 -9.94
N VAL A 73 6.96 3.44 -10.77
CA VAL A 73 8.06 4.42 -10.87
C VAL A 73 8.14 4.92 -12.29
N MET A 74 7.99 6.22 -12.48
CA MET A 74 8.21 6.91 -13.73
C MET A 74 9.64 7.48 -13.71
N VAL A 75 10.45 7.11 -14.70
CA VAL A 75 11.80 7.66 -14.86
C VAL A 75 11.84 8.68 -15.98
N LYS A 76 12.76 9.64 -15.85
CA LYS A 76 13.03 10.62 -16.91
C LYS A 76 13.75 9.92 -18.07
N PRO A 77 13.21 9.98 -19.29
CA PRO A 77 13.80 9.29 -20.42
C PRO A 77 15.19 9.81 -20.80
N ASP A 78 15.49 11.07 -20.50
CA ASP A 78 16.77 11.71 -20.82
C ASP A 78 17.89 11.38 -19.83
N GLU A 79 17.54 10.93 -18.62
CA GLU A 79 18.50 10.63 -17.54
C GLU A 79 18.72 9.11 -17.35
N VAL A 80 17.75 8.27 -17.74
CA VAL A 80 17.77 6.82 -17.51
C VAL A 80 17.65 6.06 -18.83
N SER A 81 18.66 5.22 -19.13
CA SER A 81 18.64 4.30 -20.27
C SER A 81 17.86 3.00 -19.98
N GLU A 82 17.51 2.24 -21.02
CA GLU A 82 16.78 0.97 -20.87
C GLU A 82 17.53 -0.04 -20.00
N ASP A 83 18.85 -0.17 -20.20
CA ASP A 83 19.69 -1.04 -19.38
C ASP A 83 19.70 -0.60 -17.91
N GLN A 84 19.75 0.71 -17.68
CA GLN A 84 19.69 1.29 -16.33
C GLN A 84 18.33 1.04 -15.66
N MET A 85 17.23 0.97 -16.40
CA MET A 85 15.91 0.66 -15.82
C MET A 85 15.89 -0.71 -15.13
N VAL A 86 16.54 -1.71 -15.73
CA VAL A 86 16.59 -3.08 -15.17
C VAL A 86 17.39 -3.09 -13.87
N LEU A 87 18.51 -2.36 -13.84
CA LEU A 87 19.33 -2.20 -12.62
C LEU A 87 18.57 -1.43 -11.55
N LEU A 88 17.97 -0.29 -11.92
CA LEU A 88 17.19 0.56 -11.01
C LEU A 88 16.03 -0.20 -10.38
N ALA A 89 15.28 -0.99 -11.15
CA ALA A 89 14.19 -1.80 -10.62
C ALA A 89 14.68 -2.81 -9.56
N ARG A 90 15.83 -3.44 -9.80
CA ARG A 90 16.45 -4.38 -8.84
C ARG A 90 16.95 -3.68 -7.59
N ASP A 91 17.56 -2.51 -7.75
CA ASP A 91 18.12 -1.76 -6.62
C ASP A 91 17.02 -1.18 -5.74
N ILE A 92 15.93 -0.67 -6.33
CA ILE A 92 14.73 -0.26 -5.60
C ILE A 92 14.14 -1.45 -4.83
N ALA A 93 13.98 -2.61 -5.46
CA ALA A 93 13.43 -3.80 -4.80
C ALA A 93 14.29 -4.22 -3.59
N LYS A 94 15.62 -4.26 -3.75
CA LYS A 94 16.55 -4.57 -2.65
C LYS A 94 16.49 -3.53 -1.53
N LYS A 95 16.41 -2.24 -1.86
CA LYS A 95 16.36 -1.18 -0.83
C LYS A 95 15.06 -1.25 -0.03
N ILE A 96 13.93 -1.50 -0.69
CA ILE A 96 12.64 -1.74 -0.04
C ILE A 96 12.72 -2.95 0.89
N GLU A 97 13.30 -4.06 0.42
CA GLU A 97 13.48 -5.28 1.22
C GLU A 97 14.32 -5.04 2.48
N ASN A 98 15.36 -4.20 2.40
CA ASN A 98 16.26 -3.90 3.52
C ASN A 98 15.67 -2.89 4.51
N GLU A 99 14.94 -1.88 4.04
CA GLU A 99 14.48 -0.76 4.89
C GLU A 99 13.05 -0.91 5.42
N LEU A 100 12.23 -1.73 4.78
CA LEU A 100 10.81 -1.87 5.08
C LEU A 100 10.44 -3.33 5.37
N THR A 101 10.00 -3.60 6.60
CA THR A 101 9.37 -4.89 6.92
C THR A 101 7.97 -4.94 6.32
N TYR A 102 7.81 -5.67 5.21
CA TYR A 102 6.51 -5.88 4.57
C TYR A 102 6.14 -7.37 4.54
N PRO A 103 4.91 -7.75 4.93
CA PRO A 103 4.45 -9.11 4.76
C PRO A 103 4.13 -9.37 3.28
N GLY A 104 4.93 -10.23 2.65
CA GLY A 104 4.75 -10.63 1.25
C GLY A 104 5.64 -9.87 0.28
N GLN A 105 5.35 -10.01 -1.01
CA GLN A 105 6.14 -9.43 -2.08
C GLN A 105 5.57 -8.06 -2.50
N ILE A 106 6.47 -7.11 -2.77
CA ILE A 106 6.15 -5.83 -3.39
C ILE A 106 6.64 -5.88 -4.83
N LYS A 107 5.75 -5.60 -5.78
CA LYS A 107 6.09 -5.51 -7.19
C LYS A 107 6.64 -4.12 -7.51
N VAL A 108 7.87 -4.06 -8.02
CA VAL A 108 8.46 -2.82 -8.52
C VAL A 108 8.24 -2.73 -10.02
N HIS A 109 7.54 -1.68 -10.46
CA HIS A 109 7.23 -1.46 -11.87
C HIS A 109 7.83 -0.13 -12.33
N VAL A 110 8.90 -0.20 -13.11
CA VAL A 110 9.59 0.97 -13.66
C VAL A 110 9.14 1.19 -15.08
N LEU A 111 8.73 2.42 -15.38
CA LEU A 111 8.20 2.86 -16.67
C LEU A 111 9.00 4.07 -17.15
N ARG A 112 9.39 4.03 -18.42
CA ARG A 112 10.01 5.14 -19.14
C ARG A 112 9.09 5.50 -20.29
N GLU A 113 8.60 6.73 -20.30
CA GLU A 113 7.63 7.20 -21.29
C GLU A 113 8.14 8.47 -21.95
N THR A 114 8.18 8.48 -23.28
CA THR A 114 8.43 9.68 -24.09
C THR A 114 7.12 10.10 -24.71
N LYS A 115 6.64 11.32 -24.42
CA LYS A 115 5.40 11.87 -24.96
C LYS A 115 5.68 12.89 -26.04
N ALA A 116 5.05 12.74 -27.20
CA ALA A 116 4.93 13.76 -28.22
C ALA A 116 3.44 14.07 -28.40
N VAL A 117 3.07 15.34 -28.31
CA VAL A 117 1.67 15.80 -28.43
C VAL A 117 1.64 16.90 -29.48
N GLU A 118 0.78 16.74 -30.49
CA GLU A 118 0.60 17.71 -31.56
C GLU A 118 -0.90 17.96 -31.76
N TYR A 119 -1.26 19.21 -32.04
CA TYR A 119 -2.65 19.62 -32.21
C TYR A 119 -2.85 20.10 -33.65
N ALA A 120 -3.78 19.45 -34.35
CA ALA A 120 -4.27 19.93 -35.64
C ALA A 120 -5.38 20.96 -35.43
N LYS A 121 -5.51 21.92 -36.36
CA LYS A 121 -6.58 22.92 -36.39
C LYS A 121 -7.62 22.56 -37.44
#